data_AF-A0A7C7PW80-F1
#
_entry.id   AF-A0A7C7PW80-F1
#
_cell.length_a   1.000
_cell.length_b   1.000
_cell.length_c   1.000
_cell.angle_alpha   90.00
_cell.angle_beta   90.00
_cell.angle_gamma   90.00
#
_symmetry.space_group_name_H-M   'P 1'
#
loop_
_entity.id
_entity.type
_entity.pdbx_description
1 polymer ?
#
loop_
_entity_poly.entity_id
_entity_poly.type
_entity_poly.pdbx_seq_one_letter_code
_entity_poly.pdbx_strand_id
1 'polypeptide(L)'
;MGYTDIEPEDIYKFKSKALVDIRSPEEFEEFHIPGAVNVPLFENEEKKLIGRIYRTEGRDRAEKIGRELALRKVKEIYERLRELKDRLGTVIIYCWRGGMRSKGLCEAMASMGLHLYRLRGGYRAYRRFILRDMVRVLEGVRFIVLTGRTGVGKTKVLRILKAYGFPVIDLEDLAADRGSVFGNV
;
A
#
# COMPACT_ATOMS: atom_id res chain seq x y z
N MET A 1 -20.71 13.11 -12.30
CA MET A 1 -19.69 12.06 -12.05
C MET A 1 -19.64 11.79 -10.55
N GLY A 2 -19.67 10.53 -10.13
CA GLY A 2 -19.96 10.15 -8.74
C GLY A 2 -18.78 10.18 -7.75
N TYR A 3 -17.54 10.23 -8.26
CA TYR A 3 -16.30 10.26 -7.48
C TYR A 3 -15.28 11.19 -8.14
N THR A 4 -14.25 11.59 -7.41
CA THR A 4 -13.20 12.51 -7.90
C THR A 4 -11.85 11.80 -7.97
N ASP A 5 -11.18 11.89 -9.12
CA ASP A 5 -9.80 11.42 -9.25
C ASP A 5 -8.83 12.47 -8.71
N ILE A 6 -7.81 12.00 -7.99
CA ILE A 6 -6.70 12.83 -7.48
C ILE A 6 -5.36 12.21 -7.82
N GLU A 7 -4.34 13.05 -7.99
CA GLU A 7 -2.95 12.63 -8.15
C GLU A 7 -2.28 12.41 -6.77
N PRO A 8 -1.15 11.69 -6.69
CA PRO A 8 -0.49 11.40 -5.41
C PRO A 8 -0.15 12.62 -4.55
N GLU A 9 0.26 13.73 -5.17
CA GLU A 9 0.56 14.99 -4.48
C GLU A 9 -0.67 15.64 -3.82
N ASP A 10 -1.86 15.39 -4.35
CA ASP A 10 -3.11 15.95 -3.82
C ASP A 10 -3.48 15.35 -2.46
N ILE A 11 -2.97 14.16 -2.12
CA ILE A 11 -3.19 13.54 -0.81
C ILE A 11 -2.85 14.51 0.32
N TYR A 12 -1.80 15.33 0.16
CA TYR A 12 -1.32 16.26 1.18
C TYR A 12 -2.15 17.55 1.28
N LYS A 13 -3.03 17.83 0.30
CA LYS A 13 -3.94 19.00 0.33
C LYS A 13 -5.09 18.83 1.32
N PHE A 14 -5.44 17.59 1.68
CA PHE A 14 -6.51 17.30 2.64
C PHE A 14 -5.97 17.27 4.08
N LYS A 15 -6.47 18.18 4.93
CA LYS A 15 -6.11 18.24 6.36
C LYS A 15 -6.63 17.04 7.15
N SER A 16 -7.89 16.65 6.93
CA SER A 16 -8.50 15.46 7.52
C SER A 16 -8.89 14.49 6.40
N LYS A 17 -8.35 13.27 6.46
CA LYS A 17 -8.54 12.24 5.43
C LYS A 17 -8.31 10.83 5.97
N ALA A 18 -9.03 9.87 5.40
CA ALA A 18 -8.74 8.45 5.47
C ALA A 18 -8.13 7.99 4.14
N LEU A 19 -6.95 7.37 4.20
CA LEU A 19 -6.39 6.62 3.08
C LEU A 19 -6.86 5.17 3.20
N VAL A 20 -7.51 4.65 2.18
CA VAL A 20 -8.11 3.32 2.20
C VAL A 20 -7.49 2.44 1.12
N ASP A 21 -6.77 1.42 1.55
CA ASP A 21 -6.24 0.38 0.69
C ASP A 21 -7.28 -0.72 0.51
N ILE A 22 -7.74 -0.93 -0.73
CA ILE A 22 -8.72 -1.97 -1.05
C ILE A 22 -8.09 -3.24 -1.63
N ARG A 23 -6.77 -3.36 -1.57
CA ARG A 23 -6.05 -4.60 -1.90
C ARG A 23 -6.27 -5.65 -0.81
N SER A 24 -5.85 -6.90 -1.08
CA SER A 24 -5.99 -7.96 -0.08
C SER A 24 -5.11 -7.69 1.16
N PRO A 25 -5.43 -8.30 2.32
CA PRO A 25 -4.66 -8.10 3.55
C PRO A 25 -3.16 -8.39 3.38
N GLU A 26 -2.81 -9.45 2.63
CA GLU A 26 -1.41 -9.79 2.32
C GLU A 26 -0.70 -8.67 1.53
N GLU A 27 -1.37 -8.07 0.54
CA GLU A 27 -0.79 -6.96 -0.23
C GLU A 27 -0.61 -5.69 0.61
N PHE A 28 -1.47 -5.49 1.61
CA PHE A 28 -1.41 -4.36 2.53
C PHE A 28 -0.28 -4.54 3.55
N GLU A 29 -0.16 -5.74 4.13
CA GLU A 29 0.90 -6.09 5.09
C GLU A 29 2.28 -5.98 4.46
N GLU A 30 2.44 -6.43 3.20
CA GLU A 30 3.72 -6.36 2.49
C GLU A 30 4.21 -4.90 2.34
N PHE A 31 3.31 -3.99 2.02
CA PHE A 31 3.53 -2.54 2.05
C PHE A 31 2.23 -1.80 1.77
N HIS A 32 2.11 -0.56 2.25
CA HIS A 32 0.96 0.30 1.98
C HIS A 32 1.36 1.78 2.09
N ILE A 33 0.44 2.71 1.75
CA ILE A 33 0.69 4.13 1.99
C ILE A 33 0.66 4.37 3.51
N PRO A 34 1.65 5.06 4.11
CA PRO A 34 1.68 5.30 5.54
C PRO A 34 0.37 5.91 6.08
N GLY A 35 -0.14 5.32 7.17
CA GLY A 35 -1.40 5.75 7.80
C GLY A 35 -2.66 5.29 7.06
N ALA A 36 -2.55 4.48 6.01
CA ALA A 36 -3.71 3.88 5.37
C ALA A 36 -4.33 2.79 6.24
N VAL A 37 -5.64 2.60 6.08
CA VAL A 37 -6.39 1.48 6.64
C VAL A 37 -6.77 0.51 5.52
N ASN A 38 -6.77 -0.79 5.82
CA ASN A 38 -7.20 -1.81 4.86
C ASN A 38 -8.71 -2.04 4.95
N VAL A 39 -9.38 -1.93 3.80
CA VAL A 39 -10.79 -2.32 3.60
C VAL A 39 -10.82 -3.18 2.34
N PRO A 40 -10.47 -4.47 2.45
CA PRO A 40 -10.16 -5.30 1.29
C PRO A 40 -11.39 -5.52 0.41
N LEU A 41 -11.25 -5.23 -0.89
CA LEU A 41 -12.28 -5.62 -1.86
C LEU A 41 -12.31 -7.14 -2.04
N PHE A 42 -11.16 -7.80 -1.89
CA PHE A 42 -10.99 -9.25 -1.98
C PHE A 42 -10.06 -9.74 -0.87
N GLU A 43 -10.46 -10.82 -0.21
CA GLU A 43 -9.60 -11.58 0.68
C GLU A 43 -8.47 -12.26 -0.08
N ASN A 44 -7.45 -12.74 0.62
CA ASN A 44 -6.26 -13.35 0.00
C ASN A 44 -6.63 -14.52 -0.93
N GLU A 45 -7.53 -15.40 -0.50
CA GLU A 45 -7.96 -16.55 -1.30
C GLU A 45 -8.83 -16.13 -2.50
N GLU A 46 -9.70 -15.13 -2.34
CA GLU A 46 -10.49 -14.58 -3.44
C GLU A 46 -9.59 -13.93 -4.51
N LYS A 47 -8.59 -13.16 -4.09
CA LYS A 47 -7.57 -12.58 -4.97
C LYS A 47 -6.81 -13.67 -5.73
N LYS A 48 -6.39 -14.74 -5.05
CA LYS A 48 -5.70 -15.88 -5.69
C LYS A 48 -6.59 -16.56 -6.72
N LEU A 49 -7.87 -16.78 -6.40
CA LEU A 49 -8.85 -17.35 -7.31
C LEU A 49 -9.05 -16.48 -8.56
N ILE A 50 -9.35 -15.20 -8.39
CA ILE A 50 -9.54 -14.24 -9.50
C ILE A 50 -8.27 -14.18 -10.36
N GLY A 51 -7.10 -14.15 -9.73
CA GLY A 51 -5.81 -14.16 -10.42
C GLY A 51 -5.57 -15.44 -11.22
N ARG A 52 -6.00 -16.60 -10.71
CA ARG A 52 -5.96 -17.87 -11.44
C ARG A 52 -6.88 -17.84 -12.66
N ILE A 53 -8.16 -17.49 -12.46
CA ILE A 53 -9.17 -17.39 -13.52
C ILE A 53 -8.72 -16.41 -14.61
N TYR A 54 -8.14 -15.27 -14.24
CA TYR A 54 -7.64 -14.30 -15.22
C TYR A 54 -6.59 -14.90 -16.15
N ARG A 55 -5.71 -15.78 -15.62
CA ARG A 55 -4.66 -16.44 -16.40
C ARG A 55 -5.17 -17.62 -17.21
N THR A 56 -6.15 -18.38 -16.71
CA THR A 56 -6.62 -19.63 -17.33
C THR A 56 -7.82 -19.44 -18.24
N GLU A 57 -8.76 -18.58 -17.86
CA GLU A 57 -10.06 -18.36 -18.52
C GLU A 57 -10.21 -16.94 -19.08
N GLY A 58 -9.23 -16.07 -18.86
CA GLY A 58 -9.18 -14.72 -19.42
C GLY A 58 -9.87 -13.65 -18.57
N ARG A 59 -9.78 -12.41 -19.08
CA ARG A 59 -10.19 -11.19 -18.35
C ARG A 59 -11.68 -11.15 -18.03
N ASP A 60 -12.54 -11.46 -19.00
CA ASP A 60 -13.99 -11.26 -18.87
C ASP A 60 -14.59 -12.17 -17.79
N ARG A 61 -14.14 -13.43 -17.75
CA ARG A 61 -14.51 -14.40 -16.73
C ARG A 61 -14.07 -13.95 -15.34
N ALA A 62 -12.81 -13.51 -15.20
CA ALA A 62 -12.27 -13.02 -13.94
C ALA A 62 -12.99 -11.77 -13.45
N GLU A 63 -13.37 -10.87 -14.36
CA GLU A 63 -14.14 -9.67 -14.04
C GLU A 63 -15.55 -10.02 -13.54
N LYS A 64 -16.24 -10.96 -14.20
CA LYS A 64 -17.56 -11.42 -13.78
C LYS A 64 -17.54 -11.99 -12.35
N ILE A 65 -16.63 -12.94 -12.08
CA ILE A 65 -16.49 -13.53 -10.74
C ILE A 65 -16.07 -12.47 -9.71
N GLY A 66 -15.17 -11.57 -10.07
CA GLY A 66 -14.76 -10.47 -9.19
C GLY A 66 -15.92 -9.55 -8.82
N ARG A 67 -16.82 -9.24 -9.77
CA ARG A 67 -18.04 -8.44 -9.48
C ARG A 67 -19.00 -9.17 -8.56
N GLU A 68 -19.23 -10.46 -8.78
CA GLU A 68 -20.10 -11.28 -7.93
C GLU A 68 -19.61 -11.32 -6.47
N LEU A 69 -18.30 -11.50 -6.27
CA LEU A 69 -17.68 -11.47 -4.94
C LEU A 69 -17.75 -10.08 -4.30
N ALA A 70 -17.48 -9.02 -5.06
CA ALA A 70 -17.57 -7.64 -4.58
C ALA A 70 -18.99 -7.27 -4.14
N LEU A 71 -20.01 -7.69 -4.89
CA LEU A 71 -21.41 -7.42 -4.57
C LEU A 71 -21.83 -8.01 -3.22
N ARG A 72 -21.33 -9.20 -2.86
CA ARG A 72 -21.62 -9.84 -1.56
C ARG A 72 -21.12 -9.01 -0.37
N LYS A 73 -20.08 -8.20 -0.58
CA LYS A 73 -19.41 -7.40 0.47
C LYS A 73 -19.73 -5.91 0.37
N VAL A 74 -20.55 -5.49 -0.59
CA VAL A 74 -20.77 -4.07 -0.89
C VAL A 74 -21.35 -3.31 0.30
N LYS A 75 -22.25 -3.94 1.06
CA LYS A 75 -22.90 -3.34 2.24
C LYS A 75 -21.87 -3.09 3.35
N GLU A 76 -21.09 -4.11 3.70
CA GLU A 76 -20.06 -4.01 4.73
C GLU A 76 -19.01 -2.96 4.38
N ILE A 77 -18.54 -2.97 3.13
CA ILE A 77 -17.58 -1.97 2.64
C ILE A 77 -18.19 -0.56 2.72
N TYR A 78 -19.46 -0.39 2.32
CA TYR A 78 -20.15 0.90 2.39
C TYR A 78 -20.20 1.43 3.83
N GLU A 79 -20.61 0.61 4.79
CA GLU A 79 -20.70 1.00 6.20
C GLU A 79 -19.35 1.43 6.76
N ARG A 80 -18.28 0.68 6.44
CA ARG A 80 -16.92 1.00 6.89
C ARG A 80 -16.36 2.27 6.26
N LEU A 81 -16.60 2.48 4.96
CA LEU A 81 -16.20 3.71 4.29
C LEU A 81 -16.97 4.93 4.78
N ARG A 82 -18.27 4.75 5.11
CA ARG A 82 -19.09 5.81 5.69
C ARG A 82 -18.60 6.21 7.07
N GLU A 83 -18.30 5.24 7.93
CA GLU A 83 -17.74 5.52 9.27
C GLU A 83 -16.41 6.30 9.17
N LEU A 84 -15.51 5.90 8.26
CA LEU A 84 -14.26 6.61 8.02
C LEU A 84 -14.51 8.04 7.51
N LYS A 85 -15.52 8.22 6.66
CA LYS A 85 -15.90 9.53 6.15
C LYS A 85 -16.47 10.42 7.25
N ASP A 86 -17.33 9.89 8.10
CA ASP A 86 -17.93 10.64 9.20
C ASP A 86 -16.88 11.05 10.24
N ARG A 87 -15.86 10.21 10.46
CA ARG A 87 -14.75 10.47 11.40
C ARG A 87 -13.66 11.39 10.85
N LEU A 88 -13.28 11.23 9.58
CA LEU A 88 -12.10 11.87 8.99
C LEU A 88 -12.43 12.80 7.81
N GLY A 89 -13.70 12.99 7.48
CA GLY A 89 -14.21 13.90 6.45
C GLY A 89 -14.00 13.42 5.01
N THR A 90 -12.74 13.24 4.62
CA THR A 90 -12.37 12.82 3.25
C THR A 90 -11.95 11.36 3.22
N VAL A 91 -12.41 10.59 2.24
CA VAL A 91 -11.98 9.21 2.03
C VAL A 91 -11.37 9.07 0.65
N ILE A 92 -10.11 8.61 0.61
CA ILE A 92 -9.33 8.40 -0.61
C ILE A 92 -9.06 6.92 -0.74
N ILE A 93 -9.60 6.29 -1.79
CA ILE A 93 -9.44 4.88 -2.08
C ILE A 93 -8.32 4.66 -3.10
N TYR A 94 -7.52 3.63 -2.87
CA TYR A 94 -6.55 3.17 -3.84
C TYR A 94 -6.45 1.64 -3.90
N CYS A 95 -5.99 1.14 -5.04
CA CYS A 95 -5.57 -0.23 -5.22
C CYS A 95 -4.16 -0.25 -5.83
N TRP A 96 -3.70 -1.38 -6.37
CA TRP A 96 -2.35 -1.47 -6.96
C TRP A 96 -2.06 -0.41 -8.03
N ARG A 97 -2.93 -0.34 -9.06
CA ARG A 97 -2.73 0.49 -10.26
C ARG A 97 -3.81 1.54 -10.47
N GLY A 98 -4.74 1.71 -9.52
CA GLY A 98 -5.91 2.57 -9.73
C GLY A 98 -6.72 2.12 -10.94
N GLY A 99 -6.88 0.81 -11.12
CA GLY A 99 -7.57 0.20 -12.25
C GLY A 99 -9.06 -0.06 -11.96
N MET A 100 -9.58 -1.14 -12.55
CA MET A 100 -11.01 -1.50 -12.44
C MET A 100 -11.50 -1.71 -11.01
N ARG A 101 -10.66 -2.23 -10.10
CA ARG A 101 -11.06 -2.49 -8.69
C ARG A 101 -11.52 -1.21 -7.97
N SER A 102 -10.65 -0.19 -7.92
CA SER A 102 -10.98 1.04 -7.20
C SER A 102 -11.99 1.90 -7.95
N LYS A 103 -11.94 1.88 -9.29
CA LYS A 103 -12.95 2.57 -10.11
C LYS A 103 -14.34 2.00 -9.89
N GLY A 104 -14.52 0.69 -10.03
CA GLY A 104 -15.83 0.04 -9.87
C GLY A 104 -16.40 0.19 -8.46
N LEU A 105 -15.55 0.12 -7.43
CA LEU A 105 -15.99 0.41 -6.07
C LEU A 105 -16.43 1.87 -5.90
N CYS A 106 -15.66 2.85 -6.40
CA CYS A 106 -16.05 4.25 -6.32
C CYS A 106 -17.37 4.53 -7.04
N GLU A 107 -17.60 3.92 -8.21
CA GLU A 107 -18.85 4.04 -8.95
C GLU A 107 -20.04 3.45 -8.16
N ALA A 108 -19.87 2.27 -7.56
CA ALA A 108 -20.90 1.64 -6.73
C ALA A 108 -21.21 2.45 -5.46
N MET A 109 -20.19 2.98 -4.79
CA MET A 109 -20.40 3.81 -3.60
C MET A 109 -21.09 5.13 -3.95
N ALA A 110 -20.73 5.73 -5.09
CA ALA A 110 -21.34 6.96 -5.54
C ALA A 110 -22.81 6.81 -5.92
N SER A 111 -23.22 5.68 -6.53
CA SER A 111 -24.64 5.41 -6.80
C SER A 111 -25.44 5.22 -5.50
N MET A 112 -24.77 4.87 -4.40
CA MET A 112 -25.34 4.81 -3.04
C MET A 112 -25.19 6.13 -2.26
N GLY A 113 -24.83 7.23 -2.92
CA GLY A 113 -24.70 8.57 -2.32
C GLY A 113 -23.42 8.81 -1.52
N LEU A 114 -22.46 7.88 -1.53
CA LEU A 114 -21.19 8.03 -0.84
C LEU A 114 -20.10 8.52 -1.81
N HIS A 115 -19.89 9.84 -1.82
CA HIS A 115 -18.83 10.46 -2.62
C HIS A 115 -17.44 10.19 -2.02
N LEU A 116 -16.53 9.70 -2.87
CA LEU A 116 -15.18 9.28 -2.50
C LEU A 116 -14.16 9.88 -3.48
N TYR A 117 -12.91 9.94 -3.04
CA TYR A 117 -11.78 10.26 -3.89
C TYR A 117 -11.06 8.98 -4.30
N ARG A 118 -10.52 8.95 -5.51
CA ARG A 118 -9.77 7.82 -6.04
C ARG A 118 -8.35 8.26 -6.38
N LEU A 119 -7.38 7.56 -5.82
CA LEU A 119 -5.98 7.81 -6.16
C LEU A 119 -5.67 7.27 -7.56
N ARG A 120 -5.42 8.18 -8.49
CA ARG A 120 -5.12 7.84 -9.87
C ARG A 120 -3.81 7.06 -9.96
N GLY A 121 -3.82 5.97 -10.71
CA GLY A 121 -2.64 5.09 -10.83
C GLY A 121 -2.31 4.27 -9.57
N GLY A 122 -3.07 4.44 -8.47
CA GLY A 122 -2.98 3.63 -7.25
C GLY A 122 -1.65 3.73 -6.51
N TYR A 123 -1.34 2.71 -5.73
CA TYR A 123 -0.08 2.62 -4.97
C TYR A 123 1.15 2.75 -5.90
N ARG A 124 1.10 2.23 -7.13
CA ARG A 124 2.21 2.34 -8.09
C ARG A 124 2.51 3.80 -8.45
N ALA A 125 1.49 4.64 -8.60
CA ALA A 125 1.68 6.07 -8.86
C ALA A 125 2.22 6.78 -7.63
N TYR A 126 1.69 6.49 -6.44
CA TYR A 126 2.21 6.99 -5.18
C TYR A 126 3.69 6.66 -4.99
N ARG A 127 4.07 5.39 -5.17
CA ARG A 127 5.47 4.95 -5.07
C ARG A 127 6.37 5.70 -6.04
N ARG A 128 5.94 5.93 -7.29
CA ARG A 128 6.71 6.75 -8.24
C ARG A 128 6.82 8.20 -7.79
N PHE A 129 5.75 8.78 -7.27
CA PHE A 129 5.74 10.16 -6.77
C PHE A 129 6.78 10.34 -5.65
N ILE A 130 6.77 9.47 -4.63
CA ILE A 130 7.74 9.51 -3.54
C ILE A 130 9.17 9.30 -4.05
N LEU A 131 9.38 8.34 -4.96
CA LEU A 131 10.71 8.05 -5.50
C LEU A 131 11.28 9.20 -6.35
N ARG A 132 10.45 9.97 -7.05
CA ARG A 132 10.93 11.15 -7.79
C ARG A 132 11.49 12.21 -6.85
N ASP A 133 10.84 12.41 -5.71
CA ASP A 133 11.26 13.42 -4.74
C ASP A 133 12.42 12.95 -3.85
N MET A 134 12.72 11.65 -3.87
CA MET A 134 13.76 11.05 -3.03
C MET A 134 15.14 11.69 -3.25
N VAL A 135 15.47 12.09 -4.47
CA VAL A 135 16.75 12.79 -4.74
C VAL A 135 16.83 14.11 -3.98
N ARG A 136 15.75 14.90 -3.98
CA ARG A 136 15.66 16.16 -3.24
C ARG A 136 15.63 15.94 -1.74
N VAL A 137 14.84 14.98 -1.26
CA VAL A 137 14.72 14.68 0.19
C VAL A 137 16.04 14.20 0.78
N LEU A 138 16.85 13.50 -0.02
CA LEU A 138 18.17 13.02 0.39
C LEU A 138 19.30 14.00 0.08
N GLU A 139 18.99 15.19 -0.43
CA GLU A 139 19.99 16.22 -0.69
C GLU A 139 20.64 16.65 0.63
N GLY A 140 21.98 16.71 0.64
CA GLY A 140 22.75 17.00 1.86
C GLY A 140 22.87 15.82 2.84
N VAL A 141 22.21 14.68 2.60
CA VAL A 141 22.38 13.47 3.42
C VAL A 141 23.62 12.71 2.96
N ARG A 142 24.62 12.58 3.85
CA ARG A 142 25.80 11.75 3.60
C ARG A 142 25.55 10.31 4.05
N PHE A 143 25.39 9.40 3.11
CA PHE A 143 25.36 7.97 3.39
C PHE A 143 26.77 7.42 3.61
N ILE A 144 26.98 6.76 4.74
CA ILE A 144 28.20 5.99 5.02
C ILE A 144 27.84 4.52 4.94
N VAL A 145 28.30 3.85 3.88
CA VAL A 145 28.05 2.42 3.68
C VAL A 145 29.19 1.62 4.31
N LEU A 146 28.87 0.82 5.33
CA LEU A 146 29.84 -0.11 5.92
C LEU A 146 29.90 -1.40 5.08
N THR A 147 30.98 -1.57 4.31
CA THR A 147 31.20 -2.75 3.46
C THR A 147 32.32 -3.64 4.02
N GLY A 148 32.35 -4.92 3.64
CA GLY A 148 33.38 -5.87 4.08
C GLY A 148 32.89 -7.31 4.08
N ARG A 149 33.83 -8.26 4.22
CA ARG A 149 33.54 -9.72 4.24
C ARG A 149 32.57 -10.10 5.37
N THR A 150 31.91 -11.25 5.25
CA THR A 150 31.11 -11.83 6.34
C THR A 150 32.00 -12.11 7.56
N GLY A 151 31.47 -11.99 8.78
CA GLY A 151 32.20 -12.27 10.02
C GLY A 151 33.12 -11.15 10.53
N VAL A 152 33.26 -10.02 9.83
CA VAL A 152 34.14 -8.90 10.27
C VAL A 152 33.49 -7.93 11.27
N GLY A 153 32.32 -8.27 11.82
CA GLY A 153 31.67 -7.49 12.87
C GLY A 153 30.91 -6.22 12.43
N LYS A 154 30.55 -6.07 11.14
CA LYS A 154 29.79 -4.90 10.62
C LYS A 154 28.50 -4.64 11.40
N THR A 155 27.71 -5.69 11.63
CA THR A 155 26.46 -5.65 12.40
C THR A 155 26.69 -5.17 13.83
N LYS A 156 27.83 -5.54 14.45
CA LYS A 156 28.21 -5.04 15.78
C LYS A 156 28.48 -3.54 15.76
N VAL A 157 29.19 -3.04 14.75
CA VAL A 157 29.43 -1.60 14.58
C VAL A 157 28.10 -0.85 14.37
N LEU A 158 27.21 -1.35 13.51
CA LEU A 158 25.88 -0.75 13.29
C LEU A 158 25.07 -0.66 14.59
N ARG A 159 25.05 -1.72 15.40
CA ARG A 159 24.36 -1.73 16.71
C ARG A 159 24.94 -0.71 17.69
N ILE A 160 26.27 -0.57 17.74
CA ILE A 160 26.94 0.44 18.58
C ILE A 160 26.57 1.86 18.14
N LEU A 161 26.63 2.15 16.84
CA LEU A 161 26.23 3.46 16.30
C LEU A 161 24.77 3.77 16.62
N LYS A 162 23.87 2.78 16.47
CA LYS A 162 22.46 2.93 16.84
C LYS A 162 22.28 3.22 18.33
N ALA A 163 23.04 2.55 19.21
CA ALA A 163 23.00 2.79 20.66
C ALA A 163 23.49 4.20 21.04
N TYR A 164 24.39 4.79 20.26
CA TYR A 164 24.80 6.19 20.40
C TYR A 164 23.81 7.21 19.80
N GLY A 165 22.66 6.75 19.28
CA GLY A 165 21.63 7.61 18.73
C GLY A 165 21.85 8.05 17.28
N PHE A 166 22.82 7.46 16.57
CA PHE A 166 22.98 7.74 15.14
C PHE A 166 21.86 7.10 14.32
N PRO A 167 21.44 7.73 13.20
CA PRO A 167 20.55 7.10 12.24
C PRO A 167 21.27 5.94 11.55
N VAL A 168 20.76 4.73 11.76
CA VAL A 168 21.36 3.49 11.25
C VAL A 168 20.30 2.66 10.53
N ILE A 169 20.65 2.19 9.33
CA ILE A 169 19.87 1.21 8.56
C ILE A 169 20.67 -0.09 8.52
N ASP A 170 20.10 -1.16 9.06
CA ASP A 170 20.66 -2.51 8.98
C ASP A 170 19.92 -3.30 7.90
N LEU A 171 20.54 -3.42 6.72
CA LEU A 171 19.93 -4.09 5.57
C LEU A 171 19.84 -5.62 5.75
N GLU A 172 20.73 -6.22 6.55
CA GLU A 172 20.74 -7.67 6.81
C GLU A 172 19.57 -8.05 7.72
N ASP A 173 19.37 -7.27 8.79
CA ASP A 173 18.21 -7.38 9.68
C ASP A 173 16.89 -7.16 8.93
N LEU A 174 16.82 -6.13 8.08
CA LEU A 174 15.64 -5.84 7.25
C LEU A 174 15.35 -6.93 6.21
N ALA A 175 16.37 -7.61 5.70
CA ALA A 175 16.20 -8.71 4.74
C ALA A 175 15.76 -10.02 5.41
N ALA A 176 15.69 -10.06 6.75
CA ALA A 176 15.58 -11.30 7.54
C ALA A 176 16.61 -12.35 7.11
N ASP A 177 17.78 -11.91 6.63
CA ASP A 177 18.80 -12.78 6.10
C ASP A 177 19.54 -13.44 7.28
N ARG A 178 19.47 -14.77 7.35
CA ARG A 178 20.19 -15.58 8.33
C ARG A 178 21.63 -15.88 7.88
N GLY A 179 22.09 -15.24 6.80
CA GLY A 179 23.38 -15.44 6.13
C GLY A 179 24.62 -15.17 6.97
N SER A 180 24.50 -14.60 8.18
CA SER A 180 25.57 -14.68 9.16
C SER A 180 25.67 -16.10 9.75
N VAL A 181 26.31 -17.00 8.98
CA VAL A 181 26.76 -18.34 9.43
C VAL A 181 27.58 -18.28 10.74
N PHE A 182 28.04 -17.09 11.13
CA PHE A 182 28.87 -16.86 12.32
C PHE A 182 28.19 -16.02 13.43
N GLY A 183 26.88 -15.80 13.37
CA GLY A 183 26.20 -14.84 14.26
C GLY A 183 24.85 -15.31 14.75
N ASN A 184 24.81 -16.48 15.39
CA ASN A 184 23.89 -16.85 16.46
C ASN A 184 24.39 -18.17 17.09
N VAL A 185 25.31 -18.03 18.05
CA VAL A 185 25.29 -18.79 19.30
C VAL A 185 25.13 -17.76 20.42
#